data_AF-A0AAU3KER1-F1
#
_entry.id   AF-A0AAU3KER1-F1
#
_cell.length_a   1.000
_cell.length_b   1.000
_cell.length_c   1.000
_cell.angle_alpha   90.00
_cell.angle_beta   90.00
_cell.angle_gamma   90.00
#
_symmetry.space_group_name_H-M   'P 1'
#
loop_
_entity.id
_entity.type
_entity.pdbx_description
1 polymer ?
#
loop_
_entity_poly.entity_id
_entity_poly.type
_entity_poly.pdbx_seq_one_letter_code
_entity_poly.pdbx_strand_id
1 'polypeptide(L)'
;MLDEAVAALKAPLGEVDRSQGWTDDLRREIQEEISVSRSVLRRHGPGTVRHLRPRLDEWMESEMVRPGRLRQLVSDVQRLLVDARSTAR
;
A
#
# COMPACT_ATOMS: atom_id res chain seq x y z
N MET A 1 -10.33 3.17 6.00
CA MET A 1 -9.06 3.92 6.04
C MET A 1 -7.79 3.07 5.95
N LEU A 2 -7.47 2.11 6.84
CA LEU A 2 -6.40 1.10 6.57
C LEU A 2 -7.01 -0.28 6.25
N ASP A 3 -8.00 -0.69 7.04
CA ASP A 3 -8.70 -1.98 6.87
C ASP A 3 -9.40 -2.11 5.51
N GLU A 4 -10.06 -1.05 5.08
CA GLU A 4 -10.73 -0.98 3.77
C GLU A 4 -9.75 -1.14 2.61
N ALA A 5 -8.56 -0.55 2.72
CA ALA A 5 -7.54 -0.66 1.70
C ALA A 5 -6.92 -2.06 1.65
N VAL A 6 -6.69 -2.67 2.82
CA VAL A 6 -6.30 -4.07 2.92
C VAL A 6 -7.37 -4.99 2.34
N ALA A 7 -8.65 -4.70 2.59
CA ALA A 7 -9.76 -5.47 2.02
C ALA A 7 -9.81 -5.34 0.50
N ALA A 8 -9.60 -4.14 -0.05
CA ALA A 8 -9.54 -3.91 -1.49
C ALA A 8 -8.39 -4.68 -2.15
N LEU A 9 -7.20 -4.72 -1.54
CA LEU A 9 -6.05 -5.47 -2.06
C LEU A 9 -6.17 -6.99 -1.90
N LYS A 10 -7.01 -7.46 -0.98
CA LYS A 10 -7.35 -8.88 -0.85
C LYS A 10 -8.29 -9.36 -1.94
N ALA A 11 -9.08 -8.47 -2.53
CA ALA A 11 -9.96 -8.82 -3.62
C ALA A 11 -9.15 -9.16 -4.88
N PRO A 12 -9.60 -10.11 -5.70
CA PRO A 12 -9.02 -10.33 -7.03
C PRO A 12 -9.08 -9.04 -7.86
N LEU A 13 -8.07 -8.81 -8.69
CA LEU A 13 -8.06 -7.66 -9.59
C LEU A 13 -9.25 -7.72 -10.55
N GLY A 14 -9.90 -6.57 -10.74
CA GLY A 14 -10.88 -6.38 -11.79
C GLY A 14 -10.23 -6.16 -13.16
N GLU A 15 -11.05 -6.15 -14.21
CA GLU A 15 -10.60 -5.83 -15.57
C GLU A 15 -10.00 -4.41 -15.65
N VAL A 16 -10.62 -3.45 -14.96
CA VAL A 16 -10.13 -2.07 -14.86
C VAL A 16 -8.75 -2.01 -14.21
N ASP A 17 -8.55 -2.72 -13.10
CA ASP A 17 -7.25 -2.74 -12.41
C ASP A 17 -6.16 -3.32 -13.32
N ARG A 18 -6.45 -4.44 -14.02
CA ARG A 18 -5.53 -5.02 -14.99
C ARG A 18 -5.22 -4.08 -16.16
N SER A 19 -6.22 -3.38 -16.69
CA SER A 19 -6.03 -2.37 -17.75
C SER A 19 -5.20 -1.16 -17.29
N GLN A 20 -5.11 -0.94 -15.97
CA GLN A 20 -4.26 0.06 -15.34
C GLN A 20 -2.85 -0.46 -15.05
N GLY A 21 -2.50 -1.68 -15.49
CA GLY A 21 -1.17 -2.25 -15.31
C GLY A 21 -0.99 -3.05 -14.02
N TRP A 22 -2.05 -3.26 -13.23
CA TRP A 22 -1.95 -4.09 -12.05
C TRP A 22 -1.80 -5.57 -12.42
N THR A 23 -0.81 -6.22 -11.82
CA THR A 23 -0.63 -7.66 -11.86
C THR A 23 -0.99 -8.28 -10.52
N ASP A 24 -1.39 -9.55 -10.52
CA ASP A 24 -1.69 -10.25 -9.28
C ASP A 24 -0.46 -10.38 -8.36
N ASP A 25 0.74 -10.44 -8.94
CA ASP A 25 2.00 -10.45 -8.21
C ASP A 25 2.26 -9.09 -7.53
N LEU A 26 2.11 -7.98 -8.27
CA LEU A 26 2.27 -6.64 -7.73
C LEU A 26 1.24 -6.34 -6.63
N ARG A 27 -0.02 -6.72 -6.85
CA ARG A 27 -1.07 -6.64 -5.83
C ARG A 27 -0.66 -7.39 -4.57
N ARG A 28 -0.13 -8.61 -4.73
CA ARG A 28 0.28 -9.46 -3.60
C ARG A 28 1.47 -8.87 -2.84
N GLU A 29 2.50 -8.38 -3.53
CA GLU A 29 3.67 -7.76 -2.90
C GLU A 29 3.26 -6.55 -2.06
N ILE A 30 2.42 -5.66 -2.62
CA ILE A 30 1.88 -4.50 -1.89
C ILE A 30 1.05 -4.94 -0.68
N GLN A 31 0.22 -5.97 -0.82
CA GLN A 31 -0.58 -6.51 0.28
C GLN A 31 0.29 -7.05 1.42
N GLU A 32 1.38 -7.74 1.09
CA GLU A 32 2.34 -8.28 2.07
C GLU A 32 3.07 -7.15 2.80
N GLU A 33 3.56 -6.12 2.09
CA GLU A 33 4.21 -4.94 2.68
C GLU A 33 3.27 -4.18 3.65
N ILE A 34 2.00 -3.97 3.27
CA ILE A 34 1.00 -3.36 4.16
C ILE A 34 0.76 -4.22 5.41
N SER A 35 0.68 -5.54 5.23
CA SER A 35 0.42 -6.48 6.33
C SER A 35 1.57 -6.47 7.34
N VAL A 36 2.82 -6.43 6.87
CA VAL A 36 4.02 -6.29 7.72
C VAL A 36 3.98 -4.95 8.45
N SER A 37 3.76 -3.85 7.75
CA SER A 37 3.71 -2.50 8.32
C SER A 37 2.66 -2.39 9.42
N ARG A 38 1.47 -2.97 9.21
CA ARG A 38 0.40 -3.03 10.21
C ARG A 38 0.76 -3.89 11.42
N SER A 39 1.42 -5.02 11.20
CA SER A 39 1.89 -5.89 12.29
C SER A 39 2.89 -5.16 13.17
N VAL A 40 3.82 -4.42 12.56
CA VAL A 40 4.81 -3.58 13.26
C VAL A 40 4.12 -2.45 14.02
N LEU A 41 3.19 -1.72 13.39
CA LEU A 41 2.36 -0.71 14.05
C LEU A 41 1.74 -1.23 15.34
N ARG A 42 1.11 -2.41 15.26
CA ARG A 42 0.39 -3.01 16.39
C ARG A 42 1.33 -3.48 17.51
N ARG A 43 2.50 -4.02 17.17
CA ARG A 43 3.40 -4.68 18.15
C ARG A 43 4.41 -3.72 18.78
N HIS A 44 4.90 -2.76 18.01
CA HIS A 44 6.05 -1.94 18.39
C HIS A 44 5.73 -0.44 18.41
N GLY A 45 4.52 -0.07 18.00
CA GLY A 45 4.08 1.31 17.92
C GLY A 45 4.53 2.02 16.63
N PRO A 46 4.08 3.26 16.41
CA PRO A 46 4.21 3.91 15.11
C PRO A 46 5.64 4.32 14.76
N GLY A 47 6.50 4.58 15.75
CA GLY A 47 7.90 4.99 15.53
C GLY A 47 8.79 3.91 14.89
N THR A 48 8.38 2.65 14.96
CA THR A 48 9.13 1.49 14.43
C THR A 48 8.71 1.05 13.02
N VAL A 49 7.67 1.65 12.47
CA VAL A 49 7.14 1.29 11.15
C VAL A 49 8.07 1.81 10.08
N ARG A 50 8.62 0.88 9.28
CA ARG A 50 9.28 1.24 8.03
C ARG A 50 8.21 1.51 6.98
N HIS A 51 8.39 2.55 6.17
CA HIS A 51 7.50 2.85 5.04
C HIS A 51 7.34 1.61 4.15
N LEU A 52 6.16 1.44 3.53
CA LEU A 52 5.92 0.44 2.48
C LEU A 52 7.13 0.42 1.54
N ARG A 53 7.39 1.56 0.89
CA ARG A 53 8.67 1.96 0.30
C ARG A 53 8.74 3.49 0.25
N PRO A 54 9.88 4.14 0.56
CA PRO A 54 10.01 5.60 0.38
C PRO A 54 9.72 6.08 -1.04
N ARG A 55 9.78 5.17 -2.03
CA ARG A 55 9.65 5.42 -3.47
C ARG A 55 8.51 4.61 -4.10
N LEU A 56 7.43 4.36 -3.36
CA LEU A 56 6.28 3.61 -3.86
C LEU A 56 5.75 4.17 -5.19
N ASP A 57 5.69 5.50 -5.34
CA ASP A 57 5.26 6.12 -6.59
C ASP A 57 6.22 5.79 -7.75
N GLU A 58 7.53 5.89 -7.54
CA GLU A 58 8.53 5.52 -8.56
C GLU A 58 8.48 4.02 -8.90
N TRP A 59 8.21 3.17 -7.91
CA TRP A 59 8.07 1.73 -8.13
C TRP A 59 6.80 1.43 -8.93
N MET A 60 5.65 2.01 -8.56
CA MET A 60 4.41 1.90 -9.33
C MET A 60 4.59 2.41 -10.77
N GLU A 61 5.38 3.46 -10.98
CA GLU A 61 5.76 3.92 -12.31
C GLU A 61 6.64 2.92 -13.07
N SER A 62 7.60 2.28 -12.40
CA SER A 62 8.44 1.22 -13.00
C SER A 62 7.64 -0.03 -13.40
N GLU A 63 6.60 -0.35 -12.64
CA GLU A 63 5.63 -1.41 -12.93
C GLU A 63 4.56 -0.96 -13.96
N MET A 64 4.70 0.26 -14.51
CA MET A 64 3.77 0.86 -15.47
C MET A 64 2.32 0.97 -14.97
N VAL A 65 2.14 1.07 -13.65
CA VAL A 65 0.83 1.24 -13.03
C VAL A 65 0.30 2.64 -13.30
N ARG A 66 -0.79 2.69 -14.05
CA ARG A 66 -1.50 3.92 -14.38
C ARG A 66 -2.29 4.45 -13.18
N PRO A 67 -2.54 5.77 -13.13
CA PRO A 67 -3.46 6.35 -12.16
C PRO A 67 -4.82 5.66 -12.19
N GLY A 68 -5.36 5.39 -11.01
CA GLY A 68 -6.59 4.64 -10.84
C GLY A 68 -6.98 4.47 -9.39
N ARG A 69 -8.16 3.88 -9.16
CA ARG A 69 -8.71 3.68 -7.81
C ARG A 69 -7.75 2.91 -6.92
N LEU A 70 -7.18 1.81 -7.42
CA LEU A 70 -6.30 0.95 -6.62
C LEU A 70 -4.97 1.66 -6.29
N ARG A 71 -4.38 2.39 -7.26
CA ARG A 71 -3.19 3.22 -7.03
C ARG A 71 -3.44 4.30 -5.97
N GLN A 72 -4.54 5.05 -6.08
CA GLN A 72 -4.89 6.08 -5.10
C GLN A 72 -5.03 5.51 -3.69
N LEU A 73 -5.69 4.35 -3.58
CA LEU A 73 -5.90 3.67 -2.31
C LEU A 73 -4.59 3.20 -1.67
N VAL A 74 -3.62 2.70 -2.46
CA VAL A 74 -2.29 2.34 -1.94
C VAL A 74 -1.50 3.58 -1.51
N SER A 75 -1.53 4.66 -2.30
CA SER A 75 -0.91 5.93 -1.91
C SER A 75 -1.50 6.50 -0.61
N ASP A 76 -2.83 6.38 -0.42
CA ASP A 76 -3.50 6.80 0.81
C ASP A 76 -3.06 5.97 2.02
N VAL A 77 -2.90 4.65 1.86
CA VAL A 77 -2.33 3.78 2.91
C VAL A 77 -0.92 4.21 3.26
N GLN A 78 -0.07 4.42 2.26
CA GLN A 78 1.30 4.85 2.49
C GLN A 78 1.35 6.16 3.29
N ARG A 79 0.54 7.15 2.93
CA ARG A 79 0.42 8.41 3.66
C ARG A 79 -0.01 8.19 5.10
N LEU A 80 -1.05 7.39 5.35
CA LEU A 80 -1.50 7.09 6.72
C LEU A 80 -0.42 6.43 7.57
N LEU A 81 0.38 5.53 6.99
CA LEU A 81 1.51 4.92 7.69
C LEU A 81 2.62 5.93 8.01
N VAL A 82 2.89 6.86 7.08
CA VAL A 82 3.86 7.97 7.29
C VAL A 82 3.39 8.91 8.39
N ASP A 83 2.11 9.27 8.40
CA ASP A 83 1.51 10.16 9.39
C ASP A 83 1.50 9.53 10.79
N ALA A 84 1.12 8.24 10.87
CA ALA A 84 1.17 7.48 12.10
C ALA A 84 2.59 7.47 12.70
N ARG A 85 3.63 7.30 11.87
CA ARG A 85 5.03 7.39 12.34
C ARG A 85 5.39 8.78 12.85
N SER A 86 4.98 9.82 12.13
CA SER A 86 5.37 11.20 12.43
C SER A 86 4.73 11.74 13.72
N THR A 87 3.56 11.22 14.08
CA THR A 87 2.84 11.53 15.32
C THR A 87 3.36 10.80 16.55
N ALA A 88 4.24 9.81 16.38
CA ALA A 88 4.92 9.12 17.49
C ALA A 88 6.27 9.77 17.87
N ARG A 89 6.54 10.97 17.37
CA ARG A 89 7.77 11.75 17.61
C ARG A 89 7.46 12.94 18.50
#